data_AF-A0A0F9BRT9-F1
#
_entry.id   AF-A0A0F9BRT9-F1
#
_cell.length_a   1.000
_cell.length_b   1.000
_cell.length_c   1.000
_cell.angle_alpha   90.00
_cell.angle_beta   90.00
_cell.angle_gamma   90.00
#
_symmetry.space_group_name_H-M   'P 1'
#
loop_
_entity.id
_entity.type
_entity.pdbx_description
1 polymer ?
#
loop_
_entity_poly.entity_id
_entity_poly.type
_entity_poly.pdbx_seq_one_letter_code
_entity_poly.pdbx_strand_id
1 'polypeptide(L)'
;YNGGTYNFNVDWGDSSNSDITAWDDGDNPHTYADAGASTYTITITGTITGFRFNNAGDKTLIQEVQSWGPVIPGQFNFYGTPNLTVTATDALDLTNTTTLRRWLRDCSSLTTIPGLNSWDVSLVTDFSDGFQDASSFNQDISGWDVGSVTTFAYTFRNASSFAPDISGWDTGSATTFFNMFYGATSFDQDLGSWDIADVTAMNAMFVGVTLSTANYSAILIGWEGQVEKPNVTFSGGNSLYSAGAAATARAALVTNGWTITDGGEEP
;
A
#
# COMPACT_ATOMS: atom_id res chain seq x y z
N TYR A 1 12.79 -3.82 -14.17
CA TYR A 1 12.15 -2.70 -14.87
C TYR A 1 13.27 -1.98 -15.56
N ASN A 2 13.24 -1.96 -16.88
CA ASN A 2 14.31 -1.44 -17.73
C ASN A 2 13.76 -0.28 -18.60
N GLY A 3 12.75 0.45 -18.11
CA GLY A 3 11.89 1.30 -18.94
C GLY A 3 11.72 2.74 -18.45
N GLY A 4 12.56 3.20 -17.51
CA GLY A 4 12.52 4.57 -17.02
C GLY A 4 13.27 5.54 -17.93
N THR A 5 13.04 6.83 -17.73
CA THR A 5 13.81 7.91 -18.38
C THR A 5 14.73 8.53 -17.34
N TYR A 6 16.03 8.57 -17.66
CA TYR A 6 17.10 9.00 -16.75
C TYR A 6 17.91 10.07 -17.46
N ASN A 7 17.85 11.29 -16.95
CA ASN A 7 18.73 12.38 -17.34
C ASN A 7 18.73 13.40 -16.21
N PHE A 8 19.50 13.09 -15.16
CA PHE A 8 19.53 13.90 -13.95
C PHE A 8 20.94 14.05 -13.39
N ASN A 9 21.15 15.14 -12.67
CA ASN A 9 22.33 15.37 -11.85
C ASN A 9 21.99 15.07 -10.39
N VAL A 10 22.87 14.34 -9.73
CA VAL A 10 22.88 14.12 -8.28
C VAL A 10 23.92 15.04 -7.68
N ASP A 11 23.49 15.99 -6.86
CA ASP A 11 24.34 16.72 -5.93
C ASP A 11 24.38 15.93 -4.62
N TRP A 12 25.56 15.45 -4.22
CA TRP A 12 25.72 14.62 -3.04
C TRP A 12 25.77 15.44 -1.73
N GLY A 13 25.72 16.77 -1.82
CA GLY A 13 25.73 17.65 -0.64
C GLY A 13 27.10 17.82 0.01
N ASP A 14 28.16 17.34 -0.64
CA ASP A 14 29.56 17.48 -0.23
C ASP A 14 30.42 18.21 -1.30
N SER A 15 29.77 19.00 -2.16
CA SER A 15 30.37 19.69 -3.32
C SER A 15 30.79 18.75 -4.47
N SER A 16 30.39 17.48 -4.43
CA SER A 16 30.52 16.57 -5.56
C SER A 16 29.18 16.30 -6.23
N ASN A 17 29.24 16.00 -7.53
CA ASN A 17 28.06 15.72 -8.33
C ASN A 17 28.29 14.51 -9.24
N SER A 18 27.20 13.89 -9.67
CA SER A 18 27.21 12.81 -10.65
C SER A 18 26.07 12.99 -11.65
N ASP A 19 26.39 12.92 -12.94
CA ASP A 19 25.40 12.89 -14.00
C ASP A 19 24.97 11.44 -14.27
N ILE A 20 23.67 11.20 -14.27
CA ILE A 20 23.06 9.90 -14.55
C ILE A 20 22.24 10.02 -15.83
N THR A 21 22.67 9.29 -16.86
CA THR A 21 22.09 9.37 -18.21
C THR A 21 21.45 8.07 -18.69
N ALA A 22 21.56 7.00 -17.91
CA ALA A 22 20.98 5.70 -18.19
C ALA A 22 20.50 5.01 -16.89
N TRP A 23 19.65 4.00 -17.04
CA TRP A 23 19.13 3.21 -15.91
C TRP A 23 20.20 2.31 -15.27
N ASP A 24 21.24 1.98 -16.04
CA ASP A 24 22.37 1.12 -15.70
C ASP A 24 23.71 1.83 -15.98
N ASP A 25 23.83 3.08 -15.54
CA ASP A 25 25.02 3.93 -15.71
C ASP A 25 26.25 3.45 -14.90
N GLY A 26 26.45 2.13 -14.84
CA GLY A 26 27.51 1.38 -14.18
C GLY A 26 27.69 1.78 -12.73
N ASP A 27 27.04 1.09 -11.78
CA ASP A 27 27.13 1.28 -10.32
C ASP A 27 28.20 2.31 -9.94
N ASN A 28 27.78 3.58 -9.79
CA ASN A 28 28.65 4.72 -9.56
C ASN A 28 28.59 5.07 -8.07
N PRO A 29 29.29 4.33 -7.18
CA PRO A 29 29.20 4.53 -5.75
C PRO A 29 29.79 5.89 -5.38
N HIS A 30 29.04 6.66 -4.61
CA HIS A 30 29.58 7.84 -3.93
C HIS A 30 30.10 7.47 -2.54
N THR A 31 31.25 8.02 -2.15
CA THR A 31 31.83 7.82 -0.83
C THR A 31 32.16 9.16 -0.20
N TYR A 32 31.51 9.47 0.92
CA TYR A 32 31.77 10.69 1.69
C TYR A 32 33.13 10.60 2.39
N ALA A 33 33.99 11.60 2.18
CA ALA A 33 35.33 11.65 2.76
C ALA A 33 35.36 12.12 4.23
N ASP A 34 34.36 12.89 4.65
CA ASP A 34 34.26 13.42 6.00
C ASP A 34 33.31 12.58 6.86
N ALA A 35 33.86 11.96 7.92
CA ALA A 35 33.08 11.24 8.93
C ALA A 35 32.46 12.19 9.99
N GLY A 36 32.71 13.50 9.89
CA GLY A 36 32.26 14.53 10.84
C GLY A 36 30.80 14.95 10.66
N ALA A 37 30.23 14.83 9.45
CA ALA A 37 28.81 15.06 9.22
C ALA A 37 28.01 13.76 9.44
N SER A 38 26.95 13.84 10.24
CA SER A 38 26.06 12.69 10.50
C SER A 38 24.97 12.51 9.43
N THR A 39 24.73 13.54 8.62
CA THR A 39 23.70 13.55 7.57
C THR A 39 24.17 14.39 6.37
N TYR A 40 23.76 13.97 5.17
CA TYR A 40 23.99 14.68 3.92
C TYR A 40 22.63 14.90 3.23
N THR A 41 22.47 16.06 2.60
CA THR A 41 21.28 16.36 1.79
C THR A 41 21.64 16.12 0.32
N ILE A 42 21.05 15.09 -0.26
CA ILE A 42 21.23 14.75 -1.68
C ILE A 42 20.14 15.47 -2.48
N THR A 43 20.53 16.26 -3.48
CA THR A 43 19.60 16.95 -4.36
C THR A 43 19.64 16.35 -5.76
N ILE A 44 18.48 16.00 -6.31
CA ILE A 44 18.35 15.47 -7.66
C ILE A 44 17.67 16.51 -8.54
N THR A 45 18.29 16.83 -9.68
CA THR A 45 17.73 17.76 -10.67
C THR A 45 17.73 17.13 -12.07
N GLY A 46 16.69 17.37 -12.86
CA GLY A 46 16.52 16.75 -14.18
C GLY A 46 15.34 15.79 -14.21
N THR A 47 15.41 14.74 -15.04
CA THR A 47 14.33 13.77 -15.24
C THR A 47 14.69 12.43 -14.62
N ILE A 48 13.86 11.98 -13.66
CA ILE A 48 14.02 10.68 -12.99
C ILE A 48 12.67 9.96 -12.90
N THR A 49 12.46 9.01 -13.81
CA THR A 49 11.25 8.17 -13.82
C THR A 49 11.62 6.73 -13.49
N GLY A 50 10.99 6.15 -12.47
CA GLY A 50 11.16 4.72 -12.13
C GLY A 50 12.42 4.38 -11.32
N PHE A 51 12.90 5.30 -10.47
CA PHE A 51 13.96 5.00 -9.49
C PHE A 51 13.50 3.92 -8.49
N ARG A 52 14.42 3.14 -7.92
CA ARG A 52 14.07 2.11 -6.91
C ARG A 52 15.24 1.71 -6.02
N PHE A 53 14.98 1.57 -4.73
CA PHE A 53 15.88 0.89 -3.78
C PHE A 53 15.74 -0.64 -3.84
N ASN A 54 14.52 -1.14 -4.06
CA ASN A 54 14.25 -2.57 -4.27
C ASN A 54 14.87 -3.50 -3.20
N ASN A 55 14.81 -3.09 -1.93
CA ASN A 55 15.37 -3.82 -0.79
C ASN A 55 16.87 -4.15 -0.92
N ALA A 56 17.63 -3.38 -1.71
CA ALA A 56 19.05 -3.56 -1.94
C ALA A 56 19.87 -2.31 -1.53
N GLY A 57 21.21 -2.44 -1.59
CA GLY A 57 22.16 -1.36 -1.38
C GLY A 57 21.99 -0.63 -0.05
N ASP A 58 22.21 0.68 -0.09
CA ASP A 58 22.26 1.58 1.07
C ASP A 58 20.89 2.12 1.49
N LYS A 59 19.81 1.40 1.20
CA LYS A 59 18.42 1.79 1.52
C LYS A 59 18.19 2.16 3.00
N THR A 60 18.99 1.62 3.93
CA THR A 60 18.88 1.94 5.36
C THR A 60 19.48 3.31 5.71
N LEU A 61 20.30 3.88 4.82
CA LEU A 61 20.89 5.20 4.99
C LEU A 61 19.89 6.32 4.67
N ILE A 62 18.81 6.04 3.93
CA ILE A 62 17.77 7.02 3.63
C ILE A 62 16.96 7.32 4.89
N GLN A 63 17.06 8.56 5.36
CA GLN A 63 16.38 9.03 6.58
C GLN A 63 15.14 9.86 6.27
N GLU A 64 15.18 10.71 5.24
CA GLU A 64 14.15 11.73 5.02
C GLU A 64 13.99 12.06 3.54
N VAL A 65 12.74 12.23 3.09
CA VAL A 65 12.40 12.93 1.84
C VAL A 65 11.89 14.33 2.19
N GLN A 66 12.67 15.35 1.84
CA GLN A 66 12.39 16.77 2.11
C GLN A 66 11.64 17.47 0.97
N SER A 67 11.72 16.91 -0.24
CA SER A 67 10.94 17.31 -1.41
C SER A 67 10.89 16.15 -2.40
N TRP A 68 9.75 15.97 -3.06
CA TRP A 68 9.60 14.98 -4.13
C TRP A 68 10.29 15.43 -5.42
N GLY A 69 10.23 16.72 -5.72
CA GLY A 69 10.88 17.30 -6.88
C GLY A 69 10.42 16.64 -8.19
N PRO A 70 11.35 16.30 -9.11
CA PRO A 70 11.00 15.76 -10.44
C PRO A 70 10.73 14.25 -10.45
N VAL A 71 10.64 13.62 -9.27
CA VAL A 71 10.49 12.18 -9.16
C VAL A 71 9.09 11.75 -9.58
N ILE A 72 9.03 10.86 -10.56
CA ILE A 72 7.81 10.10 -10.88
C ILE A 72 8.03 8.65 -10.43
N PRO A 73 7.27 8.18 -9.42
CA PRO A 73 7.46 6.86 -8.86
C PRO A 73 6.89 5.78 -9.78
N GLY A 74 7.05 4.53 -9.37
CA GLY A 74 6.44 3.38 -10.02
C GLY A 74 6.45 2.22 -9.05
N GLN A 75 7.23 1.19 -9.38
CA GLN A 75 7.35 0.01 -8.53
C GLN A 75 8.71 -0.04 -7.80
N PHE A 76 8.68 -0.54 -6.56
CA PHE A 76 9.84 -0.78 -5.70
C PHE A 76 10.63 0.47 -5.25
N ASN A 77 10.04 1.67 -5.36
CA ASN A 77 10.72 2.96 -5.14
C ASN A 77 11.48 3.03 -3.81
N PHE A 78 10.77 2.98 -2.68
CA PHE A 78 11.29 3.01 -1.32
C PHE A 78 11.26 1.63 -0.65
N TYR A 79 11.19 0.56 -1.44
CA TYR A 79 11.14 -0.79 -0.86
C TYR A 79 12.35 -1.05 0.04
N GLY A 80 12.08 -1.30 1.33
CA GLY A 80 13.07 -1.70 2.32
C GLY A 80 13.82 -0.54 2.96
N THR A 81 13.28 0.67 2.96
CA THR A 81 13.85 1.84 3.66
C THR A 81 13.21 1.98 5.06
N PRO A 82 13.65 1.21 6.08
CA PRO A 82 12.96 1.14 7.37
C PRO A 82 13.01 2.45 8.15
N ASN A 83 14.03 3.29 7.91
CA ASN A 83 14.26 4.55 8.63
C ASN A 83 13.61 5.76 7.94
N LEU A 84 12.88 5.55 6.83
CA LEU A 84 12.33 6.64 6.02
C LEU A 84 11.29 7.45 6.79
N THR A 85 11.49 8.77 6.80
CA THR A 85 10.51 9.80 7.18
C THR A 85 10.23 10.72 5.98
N VAL A 86 9.12 11.45 5.99
CA VAL A 86 8.78 12.39 4.92
C VAL A 86 8.31 13.71 5.51
N THR A 87 8.99 14.79 5.12
CA THR A 87 8.64 16.18 5.45
C THR A 87 8.33 17.01 4.19
N ALA A 88 8.48 16.41 3.01
CA ALA A 88 8.08 16.97 1.72
C ALA A 88 6.64 17.50 1.75
N THR A 89 6.46 18.72 1.26
CA THR A 89 5.16 19.42 1.19
C THR A 89 4.75 19.75 -0.24
N ASP A 90 5.66 19.59 -1.20
CA ASP A 90 5.33 19.59 -2.62
C ASP A 90 4.49 18.36 -2.97
N ALA A 91 3.71 18.44 -4.04
CA ALA A 91 2.92 17.31 -4.51
C ALA A 91 3.83 16.32 -5.26
N LEU A 92 3.68 15.03 -4.99
CA LEU A 92 4.33 14.00 -5.78
C LEU A 92 3.66 13.91 -7.15
N ASP A 93 4.44 13.96 -8.22
CA ASP A 93 3.93 13.77 -9.58
C ASP A 93 3.66 12.28 -9.83
N LEU A 94 2.38 11.93 -10.02
CA LEU A 94 1.92 10.59 -10.36
C LEU A 94 1.45 10.49 -11.82
N THR A 95 1.78 11.47 -12.66
CA THR A 95 1.37 11.49 -14.06
C THR A 95 1.86 10.22 -14.78
N ASN A 96 0.92 9.49 -15.39
CA ASN A 96 1.13 8.20 -16.06
C ASN A 96 1.59 7.04 -15.14
N THR A 97 1.52 7.19 -13.81
CA THR A 97 1.85 6.11 -12.89
C THR A 97 0.70 5.11 -12.81
N THR A 98 0.89 3.94 -13.42
CA THR A 98 -0.12 2.86 -13.42
C THR A 98 0.10 1.79 -12.36
N THR A 99 1.22 1.85 -11.63
CA THR A 99 1.55 0.89 -10.57
C THR A 99 2.30 1.56 -9.44
N LEU A 100 1.91 1.22 -8.21
CA LEU A 100 2.64 1.54 -6.97
C LEU A 100 3.03 0.26 -6.23
N ARG A 101 3.30 -0.82 -6.99
CA ARG A 101 3.69 -2.11 -6.46
C ARG A 101 4.95 -2.00 -5.61
N ARG A 102 4.88 -2.42 -4.34
CA ARG A 102 5.99 -2.42 -3.36
C ARG A 102 6.66 -1.06 -3.15
N TRP A 103 5.98 0.03 -3.47
CA TRP A 103 6.63 1.35 -3.46
C TRP A 103 7.07 1.80 -2.05
N LEU A 104 6.29 1.54 -0.99
CA LEU A 104 6.60 1.84 0.41
C LEU A 104 6.63 0.58 1.31
N ARG A 105 6.92 -0.56 0.70
CA ARG A 105 7.06 -1.82 1.44
C ARG A 105 8.24 -1.76 2.41
N ASP A 106 8.10 -2.35 3.60
CA ASP A 106 9.13 -2.44 4.64
C ASP A 106 9.63 -1.05 5.11
N CYS A 107 8.82 0.00 4.95
CA CYS A 107 9.04 1.35 5.50
C CYS A 107 8.55 1.43 6.95
N SER A 108 9.15 0.69 7.86
CA SER A 108 8.64 0.48 9.22
C SER A 108 8.51 1.75 10.09
N SER A 109 9.35 2.77 9.87
CA SER A 109 9.30 4.05 10.60
C SER A 109 8.40 5.11 9.96
N LEU A 110 7.81 4.83 8.79
CA LEU A 110 6.98 5.78 8.08
C LEU A 110 5.63 5.94 8.80
N THR A 111 5.35 7.16 9.27
CA THR A 111 4.10 7.50 9.96
C THR A 111 3.23 8.47 9.17
N THR A 112 3.85 9.49 8.57
CA THR A 112 3.17 10.58 7.88
C THR A 112 3.92 10.95 6.59
N ILE A 113 3.16 11.22 5.54
CA ILE A 113 3.54 11.86 4.29
C ILE A 113 2.64 13.09 4.12
N PRO A 114 3.16 14.33 4.28
CA PRO A 114 2.32 15.51 4.12
C PRO A 114 1.62 15.53 2.75
N GLY A 115 0.31 15.83 2.76
CA GLY A 115 -0.49 15.90 1.53
C GLY A 115 -0.90 14.56 0.89
N LEU A 116 -0.55 13.40 1.48
CA LEU A 116 -0.82 12.07 0.90
C LEU A 116 -2.27 11.85 0.43
N ASN A 117 -3.25 12.30 1.21
CA ASN A 117 -4.67 12.12 0.90
C ASN A 117 -5.13 12.89 -0.36
N SER A 118 -4.33 13.83 -0.85
CA SER A 118 -4.64 14.65 -2.04
C SER A 118 -3.97 14.17 -3.32
N TRP A 119 -3.22 13.07 -3.25
CA TRP A 119 -2.50 12.54 -4.41
C TRP A 119 -3.46 11.88 -5.40
N ASP A 120 -3.25 12.15 -6.69
CA ASP A 120 -4.02 11.56 -7.77
C ASP A 120 -3.50 10.15 -8.10
N VAL A 121 -4.20 9.13 -7.59
CA VAL A 121 -3.91 7.72 -7.85
C VAL A 121 -4.90 7.09 -8.85
N SER A 122 -5.71 7.90 -9.54
CA SER A 122 -6.81 7.44 -10.41
C SER A 122 -6.36 6.56 -11.58
N LEU A 123 -5.09 6.63 -11.99
CA LEU A 123 -4.51 5.79 -13.04
C LEU A 123 -3.84 4.51 -12.52
N VAL A 124 -3.69 4.36 -11.20
CA VAL A 124 -3.02 3.20 -10.61
C VAL A 124 -3.93 1.98 -10.72
N THR A 125 -3.42 0.91 -11.31
CA THR A 125 -4.15 -0.36 -11.45
C THR A 125 -3.63 -1.46 -10.52
N ASP A 126 -2.43 -1.29 -9.94
CA ASP A 126 -1.73 -2.28 -9.10
C ASP A 126 -1.10 -1.62 -7.86
N PHE A 127 -1.67 -1.93 -6.69
CA PHE A 127 -1.17 -1.55 -5.35
C PHE A 127 -0.50 -2.71 -4.60
N SER A 128 -0.12 -3.79 -5.30
CA SER A 128 0.38 -5.01 -4.67
C SER A 128 1.55 -4.73 -3.74
N ASP A 129 1.44 -5.21 -2.50
CA ASP A 129 2.42 -5.05 -1.43
C ASP A 129 2.78 -3.57 -1.10
N GLY A 130 1.97 -2.58 -1.50
CA GLY A 130 2.35 -1.16 -1.52
C GLY A 130 2.82 -0.60 -0.18
N PHE A 131 2.17 -0.98 0.91
CA PHE A 131 2.48 -0.63 2.30
C PHE A 131 2.74 -1.89 3.15
N GLN A 132 3.08 -3.00 2.51
CA GLN A 132 3.38 -4.23 3.23
C GLN A 132 4.52 -3.96 4.23
N ASP A 133 4.37 -4.43 5.48
CA ASP A 133 5.37 -4.31 6.55
C ASP A 133 5.70 -2.83 6.92
N ALA A 134 4.92 -1.84 6.47
CA ALA A 134 4.96 -0.45 6.94
C ALA A 134 4.23 -0.33 8.29
N SER A 135 4.79 -0.97 9.32
CA SER A 135 4.13 -1.25 10.59
C SER A 135 3.61 -0.03 11.35
N SER A 136 4.23 1.13 11.19
CA SER A 136 3.83 2.40 11.84
C SER A 136 2.88 3.27 11.00
N PHE A 137 2.57 2.87 9.77
CA PHE A 137 1.75 3.67 8.86
C PHE A 137 0.27 3.66 9.28
N ASN A 138 -0.30 4.85 9.50
CA ASN A 138 -1.70 5.02 9.92
C ASN A 138 -2.31 6.33 9.39
N GLN A 139 -1.88 6.77 8.21
CA GLN A 139 -2.32 8.04 7.66
C GLN A 139 -3.61 7.89 6.85
N ASP A 140 -4.48 8.90 6.93
CA ASP A 140 -5.68 9.00 6.11
C ASP A 140 -5.38 8.98 4.61
N ILE A 141 -6.04 8.05 3.92
CA ILE A 141 -6.03 7.81 2.47
C ILE A 141 -7.46 7.60 1.93
N SER A 142 -8.47 8.03 2.70
CA SER A 142 -9.89 7.90 2.35
C SER A 142 -10.28 8.65 1.07
N GLY A 143 -9.52 9.69 0.71
CA GLY A 143 -9.74 10.53 -0.46
C GLY A 143 -9.13 10.00 -1.76
N TRP A 144 -8.44 8.87 -1.73
CA TRP A 144 -7.87 8.26 -2.93
C TRP A 144 -8.94 7.72 -3.89
N ASP A 145 -8.84 8.11 -5.16
CA ASP A 145 -9.62 7.49 -6.25
C ASP A 145 -8.96 6.18 -6.67
N VAL A 146 -9.47 5.07 -6.13
CA VAL A 146 -8.98 3.72 -6.40
C VAL A 146 -9.84 2.96 -7.41
N GLY A 147 -10.74 3.64 -8.13
CA GLY A 147 -11.70 3.00 -9.04
C GLY A 147 -11.08 2.24 -10.21
N SER A 148 -9.83 2.54 -10.58
CA SER A 148 -9.05 1.82 -11.60
C SER A 148 -8.26 0.63 -11.06
N VAL A 149 -8.19 0.45 -9.74
CA VAL A 149 -7.33 -0.56 -9.11
C VAL A 149 -7.92 -1.95 -9.29
N THR A 150 -7.14 -2.83 -9.89
CA THR A 150 -7.53 -4.23 -10.13
C THR A 150 -6.99 -5.20 -9.09
N THR A 151 -5.92 -4.82 -8.38
CA THR A 151 -5.30 -5.67 -7.34
C THR A 151 -4.79 -4.86 -6.14
N PHE A 152 -5.20 -5.30 -4.95
CA PHE A 152 -4.76 -4.83 -3.64
C PHE A 152 -4.03 -5.95 -2.85
N ALA A 153 -3.48 -6.93 -3.57
CA ALA A 153 -2.81 -8.06 -2.96
C ALA A 153 -1.73 -7.59 -1.97
N TYR A 154 -1.78 -8.05 -0.72
CA TYR A 154 -0.81 -7.71 0.31
C TYR A 154 -0.67 -6.22 0.68
N THR A 155 -1.50 -5.30 0.18
CA THR A 155 -1.22 -3.85 0.25
C THR A 155 -0.94 -3.35 1.67
N PHE A 156 -1.67 -3.80 2.69
CA PHE A 156 -1.47 -3.43 4.10
C PHE A 156 -1.04 -4.62 4.97
N ARG A 157 -0.47 -5.67 4.36
CA ARG A 157 -0.01 -6.85 5.10
C ARG A 157 1.02 -6.43 6.15
N ASN A 158 0.78 -6.76 7.42
CA ASN A 158 1.57 -6.42 8.60
C ASN A 158 1.75 -4.90 8.82
N ALA A 159 0.92 -4.05 8.21
CA ALA A 159 0.83 -2.64 8.59
C ALA A 159 0.05 -2.55 9.92
N SER A 160 0.69 -2.96 11.02
CA SER A 160 0.03 -3.26 12.30
C SER A 160 -0.76 -2.08 12.89
N SER A 161 -0.31 -0.85 12.64
CA SER A 161 -0.96 0.38 13.12
C SER A 161 -2.01 0.94 12.16
N PHE A 162 -2.20 0.36 10.98
CA PHE A 162 -3.13 0.87 9.97
C PHE A 162 -4.58 0.70 10.43
N ALA A 163 -5.24 1.82 10.70
CA ALA A 163 -6.66 1.93 11.03
C ALA A 163 -7.44 3.11 10.37
N PRO A 164 -7.00 3.76 9.27
CA PRO A 164 -7.84 4.73 8.57
C PRO A 164 -9.15 4.14 8.04
N ASP A 165 -10.19 4.97 8.02
CA ASP A 165 -11.47 4.63 7.38
C ASP A 165 -11.33 4.69 5.84
N ILE A 166 -11.52 3.55 5.20
CA ILE A 166 -11.47 3.35 3.74
C ILE A 166 -12.78 2.74 3.22
N SER A 167 -13.86 2.84 4.00
CA SER A 167 -15.20 2.35 3.63
C SER A 167 -15.75 3.02 2.37
N GLY A 168 -15.29 4.24 2.06
CA GLY A 168 -15.72 5.03 0.91
C GLY A 168 -15.01 4.74 -0.42
N TRP A 169 -14.05 3.83 -0.45
CA TRP A 169 -13.35 3.48 -1.69
C TRP A 169 -14.27 2.77 -2.70
N ASP A 170 -14.18 3.18 -3.97
CA ASP A 170 -14.80 2.45 -5.09
C ASP A 170 -13.89 1.29 -5.50
N THR A 171 -14.34 0.06 -5.21
CA THR A 171 -13.60 -1.17 -5.51
C THR A 171 -14.17 -1.94 -6.70
N GLY A 172 -15.02 -1.33 -7.53
CA GLY A 172 -15.72 -2.05 -8.62
C GLY A 172 -14.81 -2.70 -9.67
N SER A 173 -13.57 -2.20 -9.84
CA SER A 173 -12.58 -2.81 -10.73
C SER A 173 -11.71 -3.88 -10.05
N ALA A 174 -11.81 -4.05 -8.73
CA ALA A 174 -10.92 -4.90 -7.96
C ALA A 174 -11.25 -6.39 -8.19
N THR A 175 -10.21 -7.17 -8.48
CA THR A 175 -10.35 -8.62 -8.71
C THR A 175 -9.72 -9.45 -7.59
N THR A 176 -8.84 -8.86 -6.78
CA THR A 176 -8.11 -9.58 -5.72
C THR A 176 -7.79 -8.71 -4.50
N PHE A 177 -8.05 -9.26 -3.30
CA PHE A 177 -7.73 -8.69 -1.98
C PHE A 177 -6.93 -9.65 -1.08
N PHE A 178 -6.38 -10.74 -1.63
CA PHE A 178 -5.73 -11.75 -0.80
C PHE A 178 -4.61 -11.16 0.06
N ASN A 179 -4.60 -11.53 1.34
CA ASN A 179 -3.68 -11.03 2.36
C ASN A 179 -3.62 -9.50 2.54
N MET A 180 -4.58 -8.72 2.02
CA MET A 180 -4.52 -7.26 2.05
C MET A 180 -4.32 -6.70 3.46
N PHE A 181 -5.02 -7.24 4.47
CA PHE A 181 -4.93 -6.81 5.87
C PHE A 181 -4.31 -7.87 6.78
N TYR A 182 -3.62 -8.88 6.23
CA TYR A 182 -2.99 -9.94 7.04
C TYR A 182 -2.11 -9.30 8.12
N GLY A 183 -2.38 -9.54 9.41
CA GLY A 183 -1.59 -8.97 10.50
C GLY A 183 -1.71 -7.44 10.70
N ALA A 184 -2.66 -6.75 10.07
CA ALA A 184 -2.98 -5.35 10.33
C ALA A 184 -3.80 -5.22 11.62
N THR A 185 -3.17 -5.46 12.78
CA THR A 185 -3.84 -5.71 14.06
C THR A 185 -4.73 -4.57 14.58
N SER A 186 -4.51 -3.32 14.14
CA SER A 186 -5.34 -2.17 14.51
C SER A 186 -6.51 -1.93 13.57
N PHE A 187 -6.62 -2.67 12.47
CA PHE A 187 -7.66 -2.47 11.47
C PHE A 187 -9.02 -2.98 11.98
N ASP A 188 -10.01 -2.08 12.04
CA ASP A 188 -11.39 -2.37 12.45
C ASP A 188 -12.36 -1.41 11.74
N GLN A 189 -12.54 -1.60 10.43
CA GLN A 189 -13.41 -0.77 9.59
C GLN A 189 -14.53 -1.60 8.94
N ASP A 190 -15.68 -0.96 8.73
CA ASP A 190 -16.78 -1.51 7.94
C ASP A 190 -16.46 -1.41 6.44
N LEU A 191 -16.37 -2.55 5.76
CA LEU A 191 -16.13 -2.65 4.32
C LEU A 191 -17.35 -3.19 3.55
N GLY A 192 -18.54 -3.19 4.16
CA GLY A 192 -19.76 -3.73 3.54
C GLY A 192 -20.21 -2.97 2.30
N SER A 193 -19.76 -1.72 2.14
CA SER A 193 -19.99 -0.89 0.94
C SER A 193 -19.07 -1.21 -0.24
N TRP A 194 -17.99 -1.97 -0.04
CA TRP A 194 -17.08 -2.33 -1.13
C TRP A 194 -17.77 -3.23 -2.13
N ASP A 195 -17.62 -2.92 -3.42
CA ASP A 195 -18.03 -3.79 -4.51
C ASP A 195 -17.05 -4.97 -4.62
N ILE A 196 -17.59 -6.18 -4.53
CA ILE A 196 -16.85 -7.44 -4.61
C ILE A 196 -17.32 -8.33 -5.78
N ALA A 197 -18.14 -7.82 -6.70
CA ALA A 197 -18.78 -8.60 -7.76
C ALA A 197 -17.77 -9.29 -8.69
N ASP A 198 -16.60 -8.68 -8.90
CA ASP A 198 -15.52 -9.23 -9.75
C ASP A 198 -14.35 -9.86 -8.96
N VAL A 199 -14.46 -9.93 -7.64
CA VAL A 199 -13.42 -10.50 -6.79
C VAL A 199 -13.38 -12.01 -6.90
N THR A 200 -12.17 -12.54 -7.11
CA THR A 200 -11.93 -13.98 -7.22
C THR A 200 -11.05 -14.55 -6.10
N ALA A 201 -10.34 -13.70 -5.36
CA ALA A 201 -9.43 -14.14 -4.29
C ALA A 201 -9.37 -13.16 -3.10
N MET A 202 -9.78 -13.65 -1.92
CA MET A 202 -9.71 -12.96 -0.63
C MET A 202 -9.12 -13.85 0.47
N ASN A 203 -8.31 -14.84 0.10
CA ASN A 203 -7.71 -15.76 1.04
C ASN A 203 -6.78 -15.02 2.01
N ALA A 204 -6.87 -15.37 3.29
CA ALA A 204 -6.08 -14.80 4.38
C ALA A 204 -6.17 -13.27 4.53
N MET A 205 -7.23 -12.63 4.00
CA MET A 205 -7.40 -11.17 4.04
C MET A 205 -7.30 -10.60 5.46
N PHE A 206 -8.00 -11.20 6.44
CA PHE A 206 -8.02 -10.76 7.84
C PHE A 206 -7.34 -11.75 8.80
N VAL A 207 -6.45 -12.63 8.34
CA VAL A 207 -5.72 -13.52 9.26
C VAL A 207 -4.82 -12.67 10.16
N GLY A 208 -4.93 -12.87 11.48
CA GLY A 208 -4.24 -12.04 12.48
C GLY A 208 -4.94 -10.70 12.78
N VAL A 209 -6.14 -10.47 12.21
CA VAL A 209 -7.02 -9.34 12.49
C VAL A 209 -8.28 -9.85 13.19
N THR A 210 -8.81 -9.03 14.09
CA THR A 210 -10.11 -9.25 14.75
C THR A 210 -10.93 -7.98 14.58
N LEU A 211 -11.83 -7.97 13.61
CA LEU A 211 -12.81 -6.90 13.44
C LEU A 211 -13.83 -6.98 14.58
N SER A 212 -14.37 -5.83 14.95
CA SER A 212 -15.53 -5.78 15.85
C SER A 212 -16.72 -6.52 15.23
N THR A 213 -17.59 -7.08 16.08
CA THR A 213 -18.79 -7.78 15.60
C THR A 213 -19.67 -6.90 14.72
N ALA A 214 -19.75 -5.60 15.03
CA ALA A 214 -20.51 -4.64 14.24
C ALA A 214 -19.96 -4.53 12.80
N ASN A 215 -18.66 -4.28 12.65
CA ASN A 215 -18.04 -4.12 11.34
C ASN A 215 -18.04 -5.43 10.54
N TYR A 216 -17.73 -6.56 11.17
CA TYR A 216 -17.75 -7.84 10.47
C TYR A 216 -19.16 -8.25 10.03
N SER A 217 -20.18 -7.96 10.85
CA SER A 217 -21.58 -8.20 10.48
C SER A 217 -22.01 -7.33 9.31
N ALA A 218 -21.61 -6.05 9.30
CA ALA A 218 -21.91 -5.14 8.20
C ALA A 218 -21.24 -5.57 6.88
N ILE A 219 -19.99 -6.06 6.95
CA ILE A 219 -19.29 -6.66 5.80
C ILE A 219 -20.07 -7.82 5.20
N LEU A 220 -20.45 -8.80 6.03
CA LEU A 220 -21.18 -9.99 5.57
C LEU A 220 -22.52 -9.61 4.93
N ILE A 221 -23.27 -8.70 5.56
CA ILE A 221 -24.58 -8.24 5.06
C ILE A 221 -24.42 -7.47 3.74
N GLY A 222 -23.45 -6.57 3.67
CA GLY A 222 -23.22 -5.74 2.48
C GLY A 222 -22.79 -6.55 1.27
N TRP A 223 -21.97 -7.59 1.47
CA TRP A 223 -21.46 -8.44 0.40
C TRP A 223 -22.47 -9.46 -0.12
N GLU A 224 -23.33 -10.03 0.75
CA GLU A 224 -24.39 -10.93 0.30
C GLU A 224 -25.44 -10.22 -0.56
N GLY A 225 -25.60 -8.91 -0.41
CA GLY A 225 -26.52 -8.10 -1.23
C GLY A 225 -26.07 -7.86 -2.68
N GLN A 226 -24.93 -8.40 -3.10
CA GLN A 226 -24.31 -8.14 -4.41
C GLN A 226 -24.53 -9.29 -5.40
N VAL A 227 -23.92 -9.20 -6.60
CA VAL A 227 -23.85 -10.32 -7.56
C VAL A 227 -22.45 -10.92 -7.48
N GLU A 228 -22.20 -11.70 -6.43
CA GLU A 228 -20.88 -12.18 -6.09
C GLU A 228 -20.46 -13.44 -6.88
N LYS A 229 -19.16 -13.56 -7.20
CA LYS A 229 -18.62 -14.77 -7.83
C LYS A 229 -18.80 -15.98 -6.90
N PRO A 230 -19.15 -17.16 -7.43
CA PRO A 230 -19.15 -18.38 -6.64
C PRO A 230 -17.73 -18.85 -6.34
N ASN A 231 -17.56 -19.69 -5.32
CA ASN A 231 -16.31 -20.38 -4.97
C ASN A 231 -15.13 -19.48 -4.52
N VAL A 232 -15.43 -18.32 -3.92
CA VAL A 232 -14.39 -17.46 -3.35
C VAL A 232 -13.93 -18.00 -2.00
N THR A 233 -12.62 -17.97 -1.75
CA THR A 233 -12.07 -18.23 -0.41
C THR A 233 -11.87 -16.91 0.32
N PHE A 234 -12.46 -16.79 1.50
CA PHE A 234 -12.41 -15.60 2.34
C PHE A 234 -12.00 -15.97 3.78
N SER A 235 -11.17 -15.13 4.39
CA SER A 235 -10.77 -15.29 5.79
C SER A 235 -11.12 -14.03 6.56
N GLY A 236 -12.15 -14.11 7.40
CA GLY A 236 -12.58 -13.07 8.34
C GLY A 236 -11.74 -13.01 9.62
N GLY A 237 -10.68 -13.82 9.73
CA GLY A 237 -9.78 -13.82 10.88
C GLY A 237 -10.40 -14.49 12.09
N ASN A 238 -10.26 -13.86 13.26
CA ASN A 238 -10.95 -14.29 14.49
C ASN A 238 -12.25 -13.50 14.74
N SER A 239 -12.73 -12.76 13.75
CA SER A 239 -13.88 -11.87 13.88
C SER A 239 -15.18 -12.66 14.09
N LEU A 240 -16.00 -12.21 15.03
CA LEU A 240 -17.33 -12.76 15.30
C LEU A 240 -18.39 -11.99 14.53
N TYR A 241 -19.48 -12.65 14.14
CA TYR A 241 -20.65 -11.99 13.54
C TYR A 241 -21.88 -12.15 14.44
N SER A 242 -22.82 -11.20 14.35
CA SER A 242 -24.05 -11.24 15.14
C SER A 242 -25.03 -12.29 14.61
N ALA A 243 -25.89 -12.80 15.49
CA ALA A 243 -27.04 -13.60 15.07
C ALA A 243 -27.98 -12.82 14.11
N GLY A 244 -28.88 -13.54 13.43
CA GLY A 244 -29.90 -12.93 12.57
C GLY A 244 -29.40 -12.61 11.15
N ALA A 245 -29.34 -11.33 10.80
CA ALA A 245 -29.05 -10.91 9.42
C ALA A 245 -27.64 -11.31 8.97
N ALA A 246 -26.62 -11.11 9.79
CA ALA A 246 -25.25 -11.47 9.44
C ALA A 246 -25.05 -12.99 9.37
N ALA A 247 -25.64 -13.75 10.28
CA ALA A 247 -25.65 -15.22 10.22
C ALA A 247 -26.32 -15.74 8.92
N THR A 248 -27.44 -15.10 8.51
CA THR A 248 -28.14 -15.42 7.26
C THR A 248 -27.27 -15.10 6.04
N ALA A 249 -26.67 -13.90 6.02
CA ALA A 249 -25.82 -13.44 4.94
C ALA A 249 -24.59 -14.35 4.74
N ARG A 250 -23.91 -14.69 5.84
CA ARG A 250 -22.78 -15.64 5.81
C ARG A 250 -23.19 -17.02 5.28
N ALA A 251 -24.35 -17.53 5.69
CA ALA A 251 -24.84 -18.82 5.22
C ALA A 251 -25.18 -18.80 3.72
N ALA A 252 -25.70 -17.69 3.20
CA ALA A 252 -25.96 -17.50 1.78
C ALA A 252 -24.66 -17.44 0.96
N LEU A 253 -23.64 -16.70 1.42
CA LEU A 253 -22.32 -16.70 0.78
C LEU A 253 -21.72 -18.12 0.70
N VAL A 254 -21.80 -18.90 1.79
CA VAL A 254 -21.36 -20.31 1.79
C VAL A 254 -22.19 -21.16 0.82
N THR A 255 -23.49 -20.91 0.71
CA THR A 255 -24.37 -21.58 -0.26
C THR A 255 -23.97 -21.25 -1.70
N ASN A 256 -23.45 -20.04 -1.96
CA ASN A 256 -22.83 -19.66 -3.22
C ASN A 256 -21.41 -20.24 -3.42
N GLY A 257 -21.03 -21.24 -2.61
CA GLY A 257 -19.77 -21.97 -2.73
C GLY A 257 -18.58 -21.32 -2.04
N TRP A 258 -18.78 -20.23 -1.29
CA TRP A 258 -17.67 -19.59 -0.59
C TRP A 258 -17.11 -20.50 0.50
N THR A 259 -15.79 -20.45 0.67
CA THR A 259 -15.10 -21.03 1.83
C THR A 259 -14.71 -19.91 2.77
N ILE A 260 -15.43 -19.80 3.89
CA ILE A 260 -15.25 -18.73 4.88
C ILE A 260 -14.61 -19.31 6.16
N THR A 261 -13.51 -18.71 6.61
CA THR A 261 -12.89 -18.98 7.92
C THR A 261 -12.95 -17.73 8.77
N ASP A 262 -13.65 -17.79 9.90
CA ASP A 262 -13.86 -16.70 10.84
C ASP A 262 -14.06 -17.21 12.28
N GLY A 263 -14.33 -16.32 13.23
CA GLY A 263 -14.56 -16.67 14.65
C GLY A 263 -15.92 -17.33 14.93
N GLY A 264 -16.83 -17.35 13.95
CA GLY A 264 -18.19 -17.86 14.10
C GLY A 264 -19.19 -16.81 14.59
N GLU A 265 -20.40 -17.29 14.89
CA GLU A 265 -21.46 -16.47 15.49
C GLU A 265 -21.08 -16.14 16.94
N GLU A 266 -21.37 -14.92 17.39
CA GLU A 266 -21.20 -14.56 18.80
C GLU A 266 -22.09 -15.41 19.74
N PRO A 267 -21.69 -15.61 21.01
CA PRO A 267 -22.43 -16.46 21.96
C PRO A 267 -23.80 -15.95 22.39
#